data_AF-A0A8T6WQ33-F1
#
_entry.id   AF-A0A8T6WQ33-F1
#
_cell.length_a   1.000
_cell.length_b   1.000
_cell.length_c   1.000
_cell.angle_alpha   90.00
_cell.angle_beta   90.00
_cell.angle_gamma   90.00
#
_symmetry.space_group_name_H-M   'P 1'
#
loop_
_entity.id
_entity.type
_entity.pdbx_description
1 polymer ?
#
loop_
_entity_poly.entity_id
_entity_poly.type
_entity_poly.pdbx_seq_one_letter_code
_entity_poly.pdbx_strand_id
1 'polypeptide(L)'
;DLDNFSPPDPEEINYDIVDFAVKDAKKGDYPVIGSIHLAGMFPYLMMGGLDKFSINLYTQPKFVEKLTRLVGDTQIKIAKNILDRGVDIIAETDDISGSDGPFWPPNIMKKYIWPATKK
;
A
#
# COMPACT_ATOMS: atom_id res chain seq x y z
N ASP A 1 6.29 1.75 19.43
CA ASP A 1 5.94 3.00 18.70
C ASP A 1 6.57 2.92 17.31
N LEU A 2 6.48 3.97 16.49
CA LEU A 2 7.12 4.01 15.16
C LEU A 2 8.60 4.42 15.20
N ASP A 3 9.06 5.05 16.27
CA ASP A 3 10.44 5.52 16.42
C ASP A 3 11.42 4.34 16.53
N ASN A 4 10.96 3.19 17.03
CA ASN A 4 11.73 1.95 17.11
C ASN A 4 11.33 0.89 16.05
N PHE A 5 10.50 1.27 15.07
CA PHE A 5 10.03 0.36 14.02
C PHE A 5 10.78 0.63 12.72
N SER A 6 11.35 -0.42 12.13
CA SER A 6 11.92 -0.39 10.79
C SER A 6 10.95 -1.07 9.82
N PRO A 7 10.46 -0.37 8.76
CA PRO A 7 9.67 -1.04 7.74
C PRO A 7 10.53 -2.06 6.98
N PRO A 8 9.92 -3.04 6.28
CA PRO A 8 10.64 -3.93 5.39
C PRO A 8 11.48 -3.13 4.38
N ASP A 9 12.69 -3.61 4.12
CA ASP A 9 13.53 -3.05 3.05
C ASP A 9 12.98 -3.52 1.69
N PRO A 10 12.54 -2.62 0.80
CA PRO A 10 12.08 -2.98 -0.53
C PRO A 10 13.11 -3.76 -1.37
N GLU A 11 14.41 -3.59 -1.09
CA GLU A 11 15.47 -4.31 -1.82
C GLU A 11 15.63 -5.77 -1.38
N GLU A 12 15.17 -6.11 -0.17
CA GLU A 12 15.25 -7.46 0.39
C GLU A 12 14.02 -8.33 0.09
N ILE A 13 13.00 -7.75 -0.58
CA ILE A 13 11.80 -8.49 -0.96
C ILE A 13 12.12 -9.52 -2.05
N ASN A 14 11.50 -10.69 -1.95
CA ASN A 14 11.56 -11.68 -3.01
C ASN A 14 10.65 -11.27 -4.18
N TYR A 15 11.24 -11.06 -5.35
CA TYR A 15 10.54 -10.71 -6.59
C TYR A 15 10.54 -11.82 -7.64
N ASP A 16 10.90 -13.05 -7.29
CA ASP A 16 11.05 -14.17 -8.23
C ASP A 16 9.76 -14.41 -9.02
N ILE A 17 8.60 -14.23 -8.37
CA ILE A 17 7.28 -14.37 -9.02
C ILE A 17 7.04 -13.29 -10.08
N VAL A 18 7.54 -12.07 -9.86
CA VAL A 18 7.45 -10.96 -10.81
C VAL A 18 8.35 -11.25 -12.00
N ASP A 19 9.60 -11.63 -11.74
CA ASP A 19 10.57 -11.95 -12.79
C ASP A 19 10.12 -13.14 -13.65
N PHE A 20 9.51 -14.15 -13.01
CA PHE A 20 8.87 -15.26 -13.69
C PHE A 20 7.73 -14.77 -14.61
N ALA A 21 6.79 -13.99 -14.08
CA ALA A 21 5.63 -13.52 -14.83
C ALA A 21 6.04 -12.68 -16.06
N VAL A 22 7.00 -11.76 -15.89
CA VAL A 22 7.54 -10.94 -16.99
C VAL A 22 8.23 -11.80 -18.04
N LYS A 23 9.02 -12.80 -17.64
CA LYS A 23 9.70 -13.71 -18.57
C LYS A 23 8.72 -14.57 -19.36
N ASP A 24 7.66 -15.04 -18.71
CA ASP A 24 6.62 -15.86 -19.32
C ASP A 24 5.78 -15.03 -20.33
N ALA A 25 5.36 -13.84 -19.93
CA ALA A 25 4.64 -12.89 -20.76
C ALA A 25 5.37 -12.51 -22.04
N LYS A 26 6.70 -12.32 -22.00
CA LYS A 26 7.52 -12.08 -23.20
C LYS A 26 7.46 -13.21 -24.23
N LYS A 27 7.17 -14.45 -23.81
CA LYS A 27 7.01 -15.59 -24.74
C LYS A 27 5.60 -15.65 -25.33
N GLY A 28 4.60 -15.27 -24.53
CA GLY A 28 3.19 -15.36 -24.90
C GLY A 28 2.59 -14.07 -25.49
N ASP A 29 3.33 -12.97 -25.47
CA ASP A 29 2.93 -11.65 -25.98
C ASP A 29 1.65 -11.10 -25.32
N TYR A 30 1.66 -11.01 -23.99
CA TYR A 30 0.57 -10.43 -23.20
C TYR A 30 1.09 -9.51 -22.08
N PRO A 31 0.27 -8.55 -21.60
CA PRO A 31 0.70 -7.64 -20.54
C PRO A 31 0.76 -8.33 -19.17
N VAL A 32 1.67 -7.84 -18.32
CA VAL A 32 1.76 -8.20 -16.90
C VAL A 32 1.26 -7.04 -16.06
N ILE A 33 0.38 -7.35 -15.10
CA ILE A 33 -0.14 -6.40 -14.12
C ILE A 33 0.38 -6.78 -12.74
N GLY A 34 1.18 -5.91 -12.14
CA GLY A 34 1.63 -6.04 -10.76
C GLY A 34 0.55 -5.51 -9.82
N SER A 35 0.03 -6.36 -8.94
CA SER A 35 -0.96 -5.95 -7.96
C SER A 35 -0.28 -5.53 -6.66
N ILE A 36 -0.67 -4.38 -6.12
CA ILE A 36 -0.17 -3.87 -4.83
C ILE A 36 -1.32 -3.36 -3.96
N HIS A 37 -1.04 -3.21 -2.67
CA HIS A 37 -1.83 -2.41 -1.74
C HIS A 37 -0.93 -1.30 -1.19
N LEU A 38 -1.42 -0.06 -1.17
CA LEU A 38 -0.65 1.09 -0.69
C LEU A 38 -0.97 1.36 0.79
N ALA A 39 -1.57 2.52 1.05
CA ALA A 39 -1.66 3.14 2.36
C ALA A 39 -3.10 3.10 2.91
N GLY A 40 -4.04 2.50 2.19
CA GLY A 40 -5.40 2.26 2.64
C GLY A 40 -5.51 1.03 3.52
N MET A 41 -4.92 -0.10 3.10
CA MET A 41 -5.09 -1.40 3.76
C MET A 41 -4.08 -1.66 4.89
N PHE A 42 -2.80 -1.63 4.55
CA PHE A 42 -1.74 -2.06 5.48
C PHE A 42 -1.67 -1.29 6.80
N PRO A 43 -1.96 0.03 6.86
CA PRO A 43 -1.91 0.75 8.13
C PRO A 43 -2.91 0.21 9.17
N TYR A 44 -4.12 -0.20 8.76
CA TYR A 44 -5.07 -0.77 9.72
C TYR A 44 -4.70 -2.20 10.12
N LEU A 45 -4.11 -2.98 9.22
CA LEU A 45 -3.58 -4.31 9.55
C LEU A 45 -2.44 -4.22 10.56
N MET A 46 -1.52 -3.28 10.38
CA MET A 46 -0.41 -3.03 11.31
C MET A 46 -0.88 -2.56 12.69
N MET A 47 -2.00 -1.81 12.76
CA MET A 47 -2.61 -1.44 14.04
C MET A 47 -3.47 -2.56 14.66
N GLY A 48 -3.56 -3.72 14.01
CA GLY A 48 -4.26 -4.89 14.50
C GLY A 48 -5.76 -4.86 14.27
N GLY A 49 -6.23 -4.14 13.25
CA GLY A 49 -7.62 -4.13 12.80
C GLY A 49 -8.15 -2.76 12.36
N LEU A 50 -9.21 -2.80 11.55
CA LEU A 50 -9.97 -1.62 11.09
C LEU A 50 -10.56 -0.84 12.27
N ASP A 51 -11.02 -1.53 13.31
CA ASP A 51 -11.57 -0.95 14.54
C ASP A 51 -10.54 -0.09 15.28
N LYS A 52 -9.33 -0.61 15.50
CA LYS A 52 -8.24 0.11 16.16
C LYS A 52 -7.76 1.28 15.34
N PHE A 53 -7.65 1.13 14.02
CA PHE A 53 -7.35 2.24 13.12
C PHE A 53 -8.41 3.34 13.23
N SER A 54 -9.68 2.95 13.20
CA SER A 54 -10.81 3.88 13.26
C SER A 54 -10.84 4.67 14.57
N ILE A 55 -10.56 4.04 15.71
CA ILE A 55 -10.43 4.73 16.99
C ILE A 55 -9.23 5.69 16.97
N ASN A 56 -8.07 5.23 16.50
CA ASN A 56 -6.83 6.01 16.50
C ASN A 56 -6.84 7.20 15.54
N LEU A 57 -7.70 7.21 14.51
CA LEU A 57 -7.93 8.40 13.68
C LEU A 57 -8.39 9.62 14.49
N TYR A 58 -9.04 9.40 15.64
CA TYR A 58 -9.54 10.45 16.52
C TYR A 58 -8.67 10.60 17.78
N THR A 59 -8.24 9.49 18.38
CA THR A 59 -7.50 9.53 19.65
C THR A 59 -6.00 9.78 19.45
N GLN A 60 -5.43 9.38 18.31
CA GLN A 60 -4.00 9.46 18.00
C GLN A 60 -3.72 9.88 16.53
N PRO A 61 -4.32 10.96 16.01
CA PRO A 61 -4.29 11.30 14.59
C PRO A 61 -2.88 11.51 14.03
N LYS A 62 -1.96 12.08 14.82
CA LYS A 62 -0.56 12.28 14.42
C LYS A 62 0.18 10.97 14.22
N PHE A 63 -0.14 9.95 15.03
CA PHE A 63 0.44 8.62 14.89
C PHE A 63 -0.07 7.96 13.61
N VAL A 64 -1.38 8.03 13.37
CA VAL A 64 -1.99 7.48 12.14
C VAL A 64 -1.39 8.12 10.89
N GLU A 65 -1.27 9.45 10.87
CA GLU A 65 -0.66 10.16 9.73
C GLU A 65 0.78 9.70 9.46
N LYS A 66 1.60 9.54 10.51
CA LYS A 66 2.97 9.02 10.39
C LYS A 66 3.00 7.58 9.88
N LEU A 67 2.15 6.71 10.44
CA LEU A 67 2.07 5.30 10.03
C LEU A 67 1.66 5.19 8.56
N THR A 68 0.58 5.85 8.17
CA THR A 68 0.07 5.80 6.80
C THR A 68 1.09 6.32 5.79
N ARG A 69 1.82 7.39 6.15
CA ARG A 69 2.92 7.90 5.33
C ARG A 69 4.06 6.90 5.21
N LEU A 70 4.52 6.32 6.33
CA LEU A 70 5.58 5.31 6.34
C LEU A 70 5.24 4.14 5.42
N VAL A 71 4.03 3.60 5.55
CA VAL A 71 3.54 2.49 4.73
C VAL A 71 3.48 2.88 3.26
N GLY A 72 2.88 4.04 2.93
CA GLY A 72 2.81 4.50 1.55
C GLY A 72 4.19 4.69 0.93
N ASP A 73 5.15 5.27 1.67
CA ASP A 73 6.53 5.45 1.21
C ASP A 73 7.23 4.12 0.95
N THR A 74 7.05 3.12 1.80
CA THR A 74 7.57 1.77 1.57
C THR A 74 6.92 1.12 0.36
N GLN A 75 5.59 1.12 0.27
CA GLN A 75 4.88 0.44 -0.82
C GLN A 75 5.14 1.08 -2.18
N ILE A 76 5.35 2.41 -2.27
CA ILE A 76 5.74 3.07 -3.51
C ILE A 76 7.12 2.59 -4.00
N LYS A 77 8.08 2.36 -3.10
CA LYS A 77 9.38 1.80 -3.49
C LYS A 77 9.24 0.38 -4.01
N ILE A 78 8.41 -0.44 -3.35
CA ILE A 78 8.11 -1.80 -3.81
C ILE A 78 7.46 -1.76 -5.20
N ALA A 79 6.50 -0.86 -5.42
CA ALA A 79 5.85 -0.69 -6.72
C ALA A 79 6.84 -0.30 -7.83
N LYS A 80 7.79 0.60 -7.53
CA LYS A 80 8.88 0.97 -8.45
C LYS A 80 9.78 -0.22 -8.76
N ASN A 81 10.15 -1.00 -7.76
CA ASN A 81 10.95 -2.21 -7.93
C ASN A 81 10.24 -3.25 -8.83
N ILE A 82 8.91 -3.37 -8.72
CA ILE A 82 8.09 -4.22 -9.60
C ILE A 82 8.08 -3.67 -11.03
N LEU A 83 7.89 -2.36 -11.21
CA LEU A 83 7.92 -1.71 -12.52
C LEU A 83 9.27 -1.87 -13.22
N ASP A 84 10.37 -1.65 -12.50
CA ASP A 84 11.74 -1.73 -13.03
C ASP A 84 12.10 -3.14 -13.53
N ARG A 85 11.36 -4.17 -13.11
CA ARG A 85 11.48 -5.55 -13.59
C ARG A 85 10.76 -5.82 -14.91
N GLY A 86 9.99 -4.86 -15.41
CA GLY A 86 9.33 -4.93 -16.72
C GLY A 86 7.86 -5.33 -16.67
N VAL A 87 7.18 -5.10 -15.55
CA VAL A 87 5.72 -5.14 -15.47
C VAL A 87 5.14 -3.94 -16.21
N ASP A 88 4.06 -4.13 -16.97
CA ASP A 88 3.46 -3.08 -17.80
C ASP A 88 2.63 -2.09 -16.99
N ILE A 89 1.92 -2.57 -15.97
CA ILE A 89 0.98 -1.78 -15.17
C ILE A 89 1.06 -2.19 -13.69
N ILE A 90 0.99 -1.19 -12.80
CA ILE A 90 0.71 -1.42 -11.39
C ILE A 90 -0.78 -1.16 -11.13
N ALA A 91 -1.47 -2.18 -10.61
CA ALA A 91 -2.83 -2.06 -10.11
C ALA A 91 -2.80 -1.93 -8.59
N GLU A 92 -3.16 -0.75 -8.10
CA GLU A 92 -3.35 -0.49 -6.68
C GLU A 92 -4.79 -0.83 -6.28
N THR A 93 -4.96 -1.66 -5.25
CA THR A 93 -6.25 -2.25 -4.87
C THR A 93 -6.46 -2.29 -3.36
N ASP A 94 -6.31 -1.17 -2.65
CA ASP A 94 -6.55 -1.10 -1.21
C ASP A 94 -7.98 -1.51 -0.82
N ASP A 95 -8.09 -2.41 0.17
CA ASP A 95 -9.35 -2.83 0.77
C ASP A 95 -9.88 -1.77 1.73
N ILE A 96 -10.54 -0.75 1.18
CA ILE A 96 -11.11 0.40 1.92
C ILE A 96 -12.59 0.65 1.61
N SER A 97 -13.23 -0.21 0.82
CA SER A 97 -14.62 -0.08 0.37
C SER A 97 -15.60 -0.79 1.30
N GLY A 98 -16.66 -0.10 1.70
CA GLY A 98 -17.82 -0.64 2.39
C GLY A 98 -19.10 -0.58 1.53
N SER A 99 -20.23 -1.02 2.10
CA SER A 99 -21.53 -1.10 1.40
C SER A 99 -22.04 0.24 0.87
N ASP A 100 -21.76 1.33 1.60
CA ASP A 100 -22.32 2.67 1.35
C ASP A 100 -21.24 3.70 0.97
N GLY A 101 -20.05 3.22 0.58
CA GLY A 101 -18.87 4.05 0.32
C GLY A 101 -17.64 3.56 1.08
N PRO A 102 -16.57 4.36 1.17
CA PRO A 102 -15.37 3.95 1.89
C PRO A 102 -15.62 3.77 3.39
N PHE A 103 -14.78 2.98 4.07
CA PHE A 103 -14.90 2.74 5.52
C PHE A 103 -14.89 4.00 6.38
N TRP A 104 -14.24 5.06 5.91
CA TRP A 104 -14.15 6.32 6.63
C TRP A 104 -14.75 7.49 5.83
N PRO A 105 -15.30 8.51 6.52
CA PRO A 105 -15.86 9.69 5.87
C PRO A 105 -14.86 10.36 4.90
N PRO A 106 -15.33 10.98 3.80
CA PRO A 106 -14.45 11.56 2.78
C PRO A 106 -13.42 12.58 3.30
N ASN A 107 -13.73 13.33 4.37
CA ASN A 107 -12.77 14.26 4.98
C ASN A 107 -11.61 13.53 5.70
N ILE A 108 -11.89 12.37 6.32
CA ILE A 108 -10.88 11.50 6.93
C ILE A 108 -10.00 10.91 5.83
N MET A 109 -10.60 10.39 4.75
CA MET A 109 -9.89 9.85 3.59
C MET A 109 -8.91 10.87 2.99
N LYS A 110 -9.39 12.09 2.72
CA LYS A 110 -8.60 13.19 2.17
C LYS A 110 -7.45 13.60 3.06
N LYS A 111 -7.61 13.51 4.38
CA LYS A 111 -6.62 13.99 5.34
C LYS A 111 -5.56 12.94 5.67
N TYR A 112 -5.94 11.68 5.86
CA TYR A 112 -5.05 10.68 6.43
C TYR A 112 -4.65 9.57 5.46
N ILE A 113 -5.46 9.26 4.44
CA ILE A 113 -5.23 8.11 3.55
C ILE A 113 -4.67 8.56 2.19
N TRP A 114 -5.45 9.35 1.44
CA TRP A 114 -5.11 9.74 0.06
C TRP A 114 -3.80 10.53 -0.11
N PRO A 115 -3.32 11.34 0.85
CA PRO A 115 -2.04 12.02 0.70
C PRO A 115 -0.85 11.06 0.57
N ALA A 116 -0.95 9.84 1.10
CA ALA A 116 0.09 8.83 0.96
C ALA A 116 0.02 8.08 -0.37
N THR A 117 -1.14 8.06 -1.04
CA THR A 117 -1.33 7.35 -2.32
C THR A 117 -1.18 8.24 -3.56
N LYS A 118 -1.33 9.57 -3.44
CA LYS A 118 -1.21 10.54 -4.54
C LYS A 118 0.20 11.13 -4.70
N LYS A 119 1.22 10.29 -4.84
CA LYS A 119 2.62 10.73 -4.99
C LYS A 119 3.15 10.62 -6.40
#